data_AF-L7YD48-F1
#
_entry.id   AF-L7YD48-F1
#
_cell.length_a   1.000
_cell.length_b   1.000
_cell.length_c   1.000
_cell.angle_alpha   90.00
_cell.angle_beta   90.00
_cell.angle_gamma   90.00
#
_symmetry.space_group_name_H-M   'P 1'
#
loop_
_entity.id
_entity.type
_entity.pdbx_description
1 polymer ?
#
loop_
_entity_poly.entity_id
_entity_poly.type
_entity_poly.pdbx_seq_one_letter_code
_entity_poly.pdbx_strand_id
1 'polypeptide(L)'
;MEPFYLRLFIEKKFVILSLMKEFFYFFFFFSMTFILLYSKGEKKEEIEIQNVIKYVKKYALFAVEEMEMSGIPASIKLGQGILESSVGNSSLAKATNNHFGIKCGKTWRGDVYYHDDDLPKECFRKYNSVRESFNDHSKFLKNNVIL
;
A
#
# COMPACT_ATOMS: atom_id res chain seq x y z
N MET A 1 -51.44 38.14 -39.65
CA MET A 1 -51.35 36.79 -39.06
C MET A 1 -49.91 36.27 -38.93
N GLU A 2 -49.02 36.60 -39.86
CA GLU A 2 -47.57 36.34 -39.83
C GLU A 2 -46.81 36.58 -38.49
N PRO A 3 -46.96 37.72 -37.78
CA PRO A 3 -46.08 38.05 -36.63
C PRO A 3 -46.29 37.18 -35.38
N PHE A 4 -47.44 36.52 -35.25
CA PHE A 4 -47.72 35.66 -34.09
C PHE A 4 -46.95 34.34 -34.14
N TYR A 5 -46.88 33.70 -35.31
CA TYR A 5 -46.14 32.46 -35.51
C TYR A 5 -44.63 32.65 -35.37
N LEU A 6 -44.11 33.77 -35.87
CA LEU A 6 -42.69 34.11 -35.73
C LEU A 6 -42.29 34.32 -34.26
N ARG A 7 -43.16 34.98 -33.47
CA ARG A 7 -42.95 35.18 -32.03
C ARG A 7 -42.97 33.85 -31.26
N LEU A 8 -43.93 32.98 -31.56
CA LEU A 8 -44.01 31.62 -30.99
C LEU A 8 -42.80 30.75 -31.35
N PHE A 9 -42.29 30.86 -32.57
CA PHE A 9 -41.11 30.15 -33.02
C PHE A 9 -39.85 30.62 -32.29
N ILE A 10 -39.70 31.93 -32.10
CA ILE A 10 -38.58 32.53 -31.36
C ILE A 10 -38.63 32.14 -29.87
N GLU A 11 -39.80 32.20 -29.24
CA GLU A 11 -39.94 31.81 -27.83
C GLU A 11 -39.67 30.31 -27.62
N LYS A 12 -40.19 29.43 -28.49
CA LYS A 12 -39.87 27.99 -28.42
C LYS A 12 -38.38 27.71 -28.64
N LYS A 13 -37.73 28.40 -29.58
CA LYS A 13 -36.28 28.27 -29.82
C LYS A 13 -35.46 28.77 -28.63
N PHE A 14 -35.89 29.84 -27.97
CA PHE A 14 -35.26 30.37 -26.76
C PHE A 14 -35.36 29.39 -25.59
N VAL A 15 -36.53 28.76 -25.37
CA VAL A 15 -36.72 27.73 -24.34
C VAL A 15 -35.85 26.50 -24.61
N ILE A 16 -35.77 26.02 -25.87
CA ILE A 16 -34.91 24.89 -26.25
C ILE A 16 -33.43 25.23 -26.04
N LEU A 17 -32.98 26.42 -26.45
CA LEU A 17 -31.61 26.89 -26.23
C LEU A 17 -31.27 27.00 -24.74
N SER A 18 -32.23 27.44 -23.91
CA SER A 18 -32.09 27.49 -22.46
C SER A 18 -31.94 26.08 -21.86
N LEU A 19 -32.80 25.14 -22.25
CA LEU A 19 -32.76 23.75 -21.80
C LEU A 19 -31.48 23.03 -22.22
N MET A 20 -30.98 23.27 -23.44
CA MET A 20 -29.73 22.68 -23.93
C MET A 20 -28.50 23.17 -23.15
N LYS A 21 -28.50 24.42 -22.67
CA LYS A 21 -27.42 24.95 -21.82
C LYS A 21 -27.42 24.27 -20.46
N GLU A 22 -28.58 24.13 -19.82
CA GLU A 22 -28.69 23.41 -18.55
C GLU A 22 -28.19 21.96 -18.67
N PHE A 23 -28.54 21.29 -19.76
CA PHE A 23 -28.07 19.93 -20.02
C PHE A 23 -26.55 19.86 -20.24
N PHE A 24 -25.99 20.83 -20.97
CA PHE A 24 -24.54 20.93 -21.19
C PHE A 24 -23.77 21.22 -19.90
N TYR A 25 -24.26 22.16 -19.07
CA TYR A 25 -23.67 22.45 -17.77
C TYR A 25 -23.77 21.26 -16.81
N PHE A 26 -24.88 20.53 -16.81
CA PHE A 26 -25.03 19.29 -16.05
C PHE A 26 -24.00 18.24 -16.45
N PHE A 27 -23.82 18.01 -17.75
CA PHE A 27 -22.85 17.04 -18.26
C PHE A 27 -21.40 17.47 -17.96
N PHE A 28 -21.08 18.76 -18.10
CA PHE A 28 -19.76 19.30 -17.79
C PHE A 28 -19.44 19.20 -16.29
N PHE A 29 -20.42 19.50 -15.42
CA PHE A 29 -20.28 19.38 -13.97
C PHE A 29 -20.07 17.93 -13.53
N PHE A 30 -20.82 16.98 -14.10
CA PHE A 30 -20.70 15.55 -13.81
C PHE A 30 -19.39 14.95 -14.36
N SER A 31 -18.95 15.40 -15.55
CA SER A 31 -17.66 15.05 -16.14
C SER A 31 -16.48 15.52 -15.28
N MET A 32 -16.48 16.79 -14.86
CA MET A 32 -15.39 17.36 -14.05
C MET A 32 -15.24 16.69 -12.68
N THR A 33 -16.36 16.32 -12.06
CA THR A 33 -16.34 15.57 -10.79
C THR A 33 -15.83 14.15 -10.97
N PHE A 34 -16.16 13.49 -12.09
CA PHE A 34 -15.65 12.16 -12.42
C PHE A 34 -14.12 12.15 -12.67
N ILE A 35 -13.59 13.18 -13.36
CA ILE A 35 -12.15 13.36 -13.60
C ILE A 35 -11.38 13.52 -12.29
N LEU A 36 -11.90 14.32 -11.34
CA LEU A 36 -11.28 14.51 -10.03
C LEU A 36 -11.20 13.21 -9.22
N LEU A 37 -12.22 12.34 -9.28
CA LEU A 37 -12.21 11.05 -8.60
C LEU A 37 -11.16 10.09 -9.17
N TYR A 38 -10.99 10.04 -10.50
CA TYR A 38 -10.01 9.18 -11.17
C TYR A 38 -8.56 9.53 -10.82
N SER A 39 -8.22 10.83 -10.80
CA SER A 39 -6.85 11.31 -10.52
C SER A 39 -6.31 10.91 -9.13
N LYS A 40 -7.19 10.57 -8.18
CA LYS A 40 -6.81 10.20 -6.82
C LYS A 40 -6.26 8.78 -6.72
N GLY A 41 -6.67 7.87 -7.62
CA GLY A 41 -6.23 6.48 -7.64
C GLY A 41 -4.77 6.33 -8.08
N GLU A 42 -4.42 6.94 -9.21
CA GLU A 42 -3.07 6.86 -9.81
C GLU A 42 -1.99 7.37 -8.84
N LYS A 43 -2.26 8.50 -8.17
CA LYS A 43 -1.31 9.08 -7.21
C LYS A 43 -1.05 8.19 -6.00
N LYS A 44 -2.06 7.43 -5.54
CA LYS A 44 -1.90 6.52 -4.40
C LYS A 44 -1.02 5.33 -4.78
N GLU A 45 -1.28 4.72 -5.94
CA GLU A 45 -0.51 3.60 -6.46
C GLU A 45 0.97 3.97 -6.69
N GLU A 46 1.22 5.15 -7.26
CA GLU A 46 2.58 5.66 -7.44
C GLU A 46 3.32 5.80 -6.09
N ILE A 47 2.67 6.40 -5.07
CA ILE A 47 3.26 6.53 -3.74
C ILE A 47 3.59 5.16 -3.13
N GLU A 48 2.71 4.18 -3.29
CA GLU A 48 2.88 2.83 -2.77
C GLU A 48 4.06 2.11 -3.44
N ILE A 49 4.15 2.16 -4.77
CA ILE A 49 5.28 1.64 -5.55
C ILE A 49 6.59 2.30 -5.12
N GLN A 50 6.60 3.62 -4.95
CA GLN A 50 7.80 4.33 -4.50
C GLN A 50 8.24 3.92 -3.09
N ASN A 51 7.30 3.64 -2.18
CA ASN A 51 7.63 3.13 -0.85
C ASN A 51 8.24 1.73 -0.91
N VAL A 52 7.70 0.85 -1.77
CA VAL A 52 8.26 -0.49 -2.00
C VAL A 52 9.67 -0.39 -2.57
N ILE A 53 9.90 0.45 -3.59
CA ILE A 53 11.22 0.66 -4.17
C ILE A 53 12.22 1.16 -3.12
N LYS A 54 11.82 2.10 -2.26
CA LYS A 54 12.67 2.59 -1.16
C LYS A 54 13.02 1.47 -0.17
N TYR A 55 12.05 0.63 0.20
CA TYR A 55 12.28 -0.52 1.07
C TYR A 55 13.27 -1.50 0.45
N VAL A 56 13.05 -1.88 -0.81
CA VAL A 56 13.94 -2.77 -1.56
C VAL A 56 15.35 -2.19 -1.60
N LYS A 57 15.52 -0.94 -2.01
CA LYS A 57 16.84 -0.28 -2.06
C LYS A 57 17.54 -0.29 -0.70
N LYS A 58 16.78 -0.07 0.39
CA LYS A 58 17.33 -0.01 1.74
C LYS A 58 17.81 -1.37 2.25
N TYR A 59 17.12 -2.46 1.91
CA TYR A 59 17.38 -3.78 2.48
C TYR A 59 17.87 -4.85 1.49
N ALA A 60 18.05 -4.49 0.21
CA ALA A 60 18.53 -5.41 -0.83
C ALA A 60 19.86 -6.06 -0.47
N LEU A 61 20.81 -5.28 0.05
CA LEU A 61 22.11 -5.82 0.46
C LEU A 61 21.97 -6.90 1.55
N PHE A 62 21.08 -6.68 2.52
CA PHE A 62 20.85 -7.66 3.60
C PHE A 62 20.26 -8.94 3.04
N ALA A 63 19.31 -8.82 2.10
CA ALA A 63 18.68 -9.97 1.46
C ALA A 63 19.65 -10.77 0.57
N VAL A 64 20.57 -10.10 -0.14
CA VAL A 64 21.60 -10.75 -0.97
C VAL A 64 22.62 -11.48 -0.11
N GLU A 65 23.14 -10.84 0.94
CA GLU A 65 24.08 -11.51 1.84
C GLU A 65 23.44 -12.72 2.54
N GLU A 66 22.19 -12.59 2.99
CA GLU A 66 21.44 -13.72 3.54
C GLU A 66 21.18 -14.81 2.50
N MET A 67 20.98 -14.46 1.22
CA MET A 67 20.87 -15.44 0.15
C MET A 67 22.16 -16.23 -0.06
N GLU A 68 23.31 -15.57 -0.03
CA GLU A 68 24.61 -16.23 -0.13
C GLU A 68 24.89 -17.16 1.05
N MET A 69 24.54 -16.73 2.27
CA MET A 69 24.78 -17.50 3.49
C MET A 69 23.77 -18.64 3.70
N SER A 70 22.50 -18.40 3.35
CA SER A 70 21.41 -19.31 3.67
C SER A 70 20.91 -20.12 2.48
N GLY A 71 21.14 -19.66 1.24
CA GLY A 71 20.54 -20.22 0.03
C GLY A 71 19.10 -19.77 -0.23
N ILE A 72 18.49 -19.00 0.68
CA ILE A 72 17.13 -18.49 0.50
C ILE A 72 17.17 -17.31 -0.49
N PRO A 73 16.44 -17.34 -1.62
CA PRO A 73 16.52 -16.28 -2.61
C PRO A 73 16.22 -14.90 -2.02
N ALA A 74 17.03 -13.90 -2.37
CA ALA A 74 16.88 -12.53 -1.90
C ALA A 74 15.49 -11.96 -2.22
N SER A 75 14.91 -12.34 -3.36
CA SER A 75 13.54 -11.95 -3.76
C SER A 75 12.47 -12.45 -2.79
N ILE A 76 12.58 -13.68 -2.29
CA ILE A 76 11.66 -14.25 -1.30
C ILE A 76 11.81 -13.51 0.03
N LYS A 77 13.05 -13.29 0.48
CA LYS A 77 13.34 -12.53 1.71
C LYS A 77 12.75 -11.10 1.64
N LEU A 78 12.97 -10.39 0.54
CA LEU A 78 12.44 -9.04 0.35
C LEU A 78 10.92 -9.03 0.23
N GLY A 79 10.33 -9.97 -0.52
CA GLY A 79 8.88 -10.08 -0.69
C GLY A 79 8.17 -10.31 0.65
N GLN A 80 8.65 -11.26 1.45
CA GLN A 80 8.12 -11.47 2.80
C GLN A 80 8.36 -10.26 3.69
N GLY A 81 9.54 -9.67 3.67
CA GLY A 81 9.82 -8.45 4.44
C GLY A 81 8.86 -7.32 4.09
N ILE A 82 8.56 -7.10 2.81
CA ILE A 82 7.60 -6.09 2.34
C ILE A 82 6.19 -6.39 2.88
N LEU A 83 5.73 -7.64 2.72
CA LEU A 83 4.38 -8.05 3.11
C LEU A 83 4.18 -7.97 4.64
N GLU A 84 5.00 -8.71 5.38
CA GLU A 84 4.88 -8.91 6.84
C GLU A 84 5.10 -7.60 7.63
N SER A 85 5.93 -6.70 7.12
CA SER A 85 6.22 -5.42 7.80
C SER A 85 5.38 -4.24 7.30
N SER A 86 4.43 -4.46 6.38
CA SER A 86 3.73 -3.36 5.67
C SER A 86 4.72 -2.35 5.09
N VAL A 87 5.71 -2.83 4.33
CA VAL A 87 6.79 -2.01 3.75
C VAL A 87 7.60 -1.28 4.84
N GLY A 88 7.80 -1.94 5.98
CA GLY A 88 8.50 -1.40 7.17
C GLY A 88 7.66 -0.44 8.00
N ASN A 89 6.36 -0.32 7.73
CA ASN A 89 5.49 0.64 8.41
C ASN A 89 4.61 0.06 9.51
N SER A 90 4.57 -1.26 9.70
CA SER A 90 3.79 -1.86 10.79
C SER A 90 4.27 -1.35 12.16
N SER A 91 3.35 -1.30 13.13
CA SER A 91 3.64 -0.92 14.52
C SER A 91 4.79 -1.76 15.09
N LEU A 92 4.71 -3.08 14.88
CA LEU A 92 5.72 -4.04 15.30
C LEU A 92 7.08 -3.74 14.67
N ALA A 93 7.15 -3.57 13.34
CA ALA A 93 8.42 -3.33 12.65
C ALA A 93 9.09 -2.03 13.12
N LYS A 94 8.33 -0.94 13.27
CA LYS A 94 8.86 0.35 13.76
C LYS A 94 9.33 0.29 15.21
N ALA A 95 8.60 -0.42 16.07
CA ALA A 95 8.91 -0.47 17.49
C ALA A 95 10.06 -1.44 17.83
N THR A 96 10.29 -2.46 16.98
CA THR A 96 11.13 -3.61 17.36
C THR A 96 12.17 -4.03 16.33
N ASN A 97 12.18 -3.40 15.14
CA ASN A 97 12.94 -3.85 13.97
C ASN A 97 12.60 -5.28 13.49
N ASN A 98 11.51 -5.89 13.99
CA ASN A 98 11.05 -7.20 13.56
C ASN A 98 10.21 -7.06 12.29
N HIS A 99 10.84 -7.28 11.14
CA HIS A 99 10.21 -7.14 9.83
C HIS A 99 9.44 -8.38 9.37
N PHE A 100 9.49 -9.47 10.12
CA PHE A 100 8.97 -10.78 9.70
C PHE A 100 8.00 -11.40 10.73
N GLY A 101 7.54 -10.60 11.71
CA GLY A 101 6.58 -11.07 12.71
C GLY A 101 7.07 -12.24 13.56
N ILE A 102 8.39 -12.44 13.72
CA ILE A 102 8.90 -13.64 14.39
C ILE A 102 8.53 -13.61 15.87
N LYS A 103 7.72 -14.58 16.29
CA LYS A 103 7.30 -14.79 17.68
C LYS A 103 8.48 -15.31 18.53
N CYS A 104 8.48 -15.03 19.83
CA CYS A 104 9.58 -15.41 20.73
C CYS A 104 9.90 -16.91 20.65
N GLY A 105 8.88 -17.77 20.73
CA GLY A 105 9.09 -19.21 20.87
C GLY A 105 9.85 -19.55 22.17
N LYS A 106 10.17 -20.83 22.38
CA LYS A 106 10.77 -21.30 23.65
C LYS A 106 12.27 -21.00 23.78
N THR A 107 12.96 -20.80 22.66
CA THR A 107 14.42 -20.70 22.61
C THR A 107 14.93 -19.26 22.57
N TRP A 108 14.05 -18.28 22.42
CA TRP A 108 14.45 -16.87 22.39
C TRP A 108 14.86 -16.38 23.77
N ARG A 109 15.99 -15.68 23.83
CA ARG A 109 16.59 -15.13 25.05
C ARG A 109 16.89 -13.63 24.95
N GLY A 110 16.61 -13.01 23.80
CA GLY A 110 16.79 -11.58 23.59
C GLY A 110 15.59 -10.77 24.04
N ASP A 111 15.61 -9.49 23.69
CA ASP A 111 14.52 -8.57 24.00
C ASP A 111 13.19 -9.03 23.39
N VAL A 112 12.10 -8.69 24.08
CA VAL A 112 10.74 -9.04 23.67
C VAL A 112 9.86 -7.81 23.59
N TYR A 113 8.82 -7.90 22.76
CA TYR A 113 7.75 -6.92 22.69
C TYR A 113 6.42 -7.66 22.70
N TYR A 114 5.51 -7.22 23.57
CA TYR A 114 4.17 -7.76 23.64
C TYR A 114 3.22 -6.89 22.82
N HIS A 115 2.53 -7.51 21.87
CA HIS A 115 1.56 -6.85 21.00
C HIS A 115 0.32 -7.73 20.85
N ASP A 116 -0.83 -7.10 20.69
CA ASP A 116 -2.05 -7.80 20.33
C ASP A 116 -2.05 -7.89 18.79
N ASP A 117 -1.94 -9.10 18.25
CA ASP A 117 -1.91 -9.36 16.79
C ASP A 117 -3.02 -10.36 16.42
N ASP A 118 -2.77 -11.66 16.52
CA ASP A 118 -3.81 -12.70 16.38
C ASP A 118 -4.54 -12.93 17.71
N LEU A 119 -3.76 -12.94 18.79
CA LEU A 119 -4.22 -13.15 20.17
C LEU A 119 -3.76 -11.98 21.07
N PRO A 120 -4.44 -11.75 22.19
CA PRO A 120 -3.97 -10.78 23.17
C PRO A 120 -2.59 -11.16 23.73
N LYS A 121 -1.71 -10.16 23.85
CA LYS A 121 -0.40 -10.24 24.50
C LYS A 121 0.53 -11.29 23.90
N GLU A 122 0.56 -11.38 22.59
CA GLU A 122 1.53 -12.24 21.92
C GLU A 122 2.95 -11.70 22.06
N CYS A 123 3.91 -12.62 22.21
CA CYS A 123 5.32 -12.30 22.39
C CYS A 123 6.04 -12.31 21.04
N PHE A 124 6.56 -11.15 20.65
CA PHE A 124 7.41 -10.99 19.48
C PHE A 124 8.87 -10.75 19.88
N ARG A 125 9.78 -11.28 19.07
CA ARG A 125 11.21 -10.97 19.18
C ARG A 125 11.43 -9.48 18.88
N LYS A 126 12.30 -8.84 19.65
CA LYS A 126 12.77 -7.49 19.39
C LYS A 126 14.26 -7.52 19.08
N TYR A 127 14.66 -6.76 18.07
CA TYR A 127 16.02 -6.74 17.56
C TYR A 127 16.63 -5.35 17.66
N ASN A 128 17.95 -5.29 17.79
CA ASN A 128 18.68 -4.01 17.81
C ASN A 128 18.73 -3.36 16.43
N SER A 129 18.58 -4.16 15.37
CA SER A 129 18.58 -3.66 13.99
C SER A 129 17.70 -4.52 13.08
N VAL A 130 17.29 -3.95 11.94
CA VAL A 130 16.56 -4.70 10.90
C VAL A 130 17.42 -5.83 10.33
N ARG A 131 18.74 -5.66 10.27
CA ARG A 131 19.66 -6.70 9.80
C ARG A 131 19.58 -7.97 10.67
N GLU A 132 19.46 -7.82 11.98
CA GLU A 132 19.29 -8.96 12.89
C GLU A 132 17.98 -9.72 12.60
N SER A 133 16.89 -9.02 12.29
CA SER A 133 15.64 -9.70 11.93
C SER A 133 15.72 -10.42 10.58
N PHE A 134 16.47 -9.89 9.61
CA PHE A 134 16.73 -10.57 8.33
C PHE A 134 17.50 -11.89 8.52
N ASN A 135 18.54 -11.85 9.36
CA ASN A 135 19.34 -13.02 9.72
C ASN A 135 18.53 -14.07 10.48
N ASP A 136 17.80 -13.66 11.51
CA ASP A 136 16.99 -14.59 12.31
C ASP A 136 15.86 -15.20 11.49
N HIS A 137 15.28 -14.46 10.55
CA HIS A 137 14.32 -15.01 9.61
C HIS A 137 14.94 -16.11 8.72
N SER A 138 16.21 -16.01 8.33
CA SER A 138 16.86 -17.07 7.54
C SER A 138 17.02 -18.35 8.35
N LYS A 139 17.39 -18.21 9.63
CA LYS A 139 17.45 -19.33 10.58
C LYS A 139 16.07 -19.95 10.80
N PHE A 140 15.05 -19.12 10.95
CA PHE A 140 13.67 -19.56 11.12
C PHE A 140 13.21 -20.42 9.93
N LEU A 141 13.42 -19.96 8.70
CA LEU A 141 13.03 -20.72 7.50
C LEU A 141 13.80 -22.03 7.36
N LYS A 142 15.12 -22.02 7.59
CA LYS A 142 15.93 -23.25 7.56
C LYS A 142 15.45 -24.31 8.56
N ASN A 143 15.05 -23.87 9.75
CA ASN A 143 14.67 -24.80 10.83
C ASN A 143 13.21 -25.27 10.75
N ASN A 144 12.32 -24.51 10.09
CA ASN A 144 10.87 -24.75 10.15
C ASN A 144 10.20 -25.04 8.80
N VAL A 145 10.87 -24.77 7.67
CA VAL A 145 10.23 -24.90 6.34
C VAL A 145 10.86 -25.99 5.47
N ILE A 146 12.11 -26.41 5.74
CA ILE A 146 12.90 -27.34 4.92
C ILE A 146 13.03 -26.83 3.47
N LEU A 147 14.21 -26.29 3.14
CA LEU A 147 14.83 -26.44 1.83
C LEU A 147 16.00 -27.41 1.98
#